data_AF-A0A531AT25-F1
#
_entry.id   AF-A0A531AT25-F1
#
_cell.length_a   1.000
_cell.length_b   1.000
_cell.length_c   1.000
_cell.angle_alpha   90.00
_cell.angle_beta   90.00
_cell.angle_gamma   90.00
#
_symmetry.space_group_name_H-M   'P 1'
#
loop_
_entity.id
_entity.type
_entity.pdbx_description
1 polymer ?
#
loop_
_entity_poly.entity_id
_entity_poly.type
_entity_poly.pdbx_seq_one_letter_code
_entity_poly.pdbx_strand_id
1 'polypeptide(L)'
;GHIYDRGADGSECRWARVLAYEPPHRVLLSWDISPQWRLETDPNKASEWEVRFTAETANRTRLDLEHRKLERHGAGWESVRDGVAADQGWPLYLQRYADLFGRRA
;
A
#
# COMPACT_ATOMS: atom_id res chain seq x y z
N GLY A 1 -0.37 -1.91 14.97
CA GLY A 1 1.00 -1.79 14.40
C GLY A 1 1.02 -0.67 13.39
N HIS A 2 2.21 -0.22 12.96
CA HIS A 2 2.37 0.87 11.98
C HIS A 2 3.37 0.48 10.89
N ILE A 3 3.23 1.07 9.70
CA ILE A 3 4.34 1.20 8.77
C ILE A 3 4.99 2.55 9.05
N TYR A 4 6.31 2.55 9.11
CA TYR A 4 7.09 3.76 9.25
C TYR A 4 8.38 3.68 8.46
N ASP A 5 8.79 4.82 7.94
CA ASP A 5 10.12 5.02 7.39
C ASP A 5 10.99 5.71 8.43
N ARG A 6 12.30 5.43 8.37
CA ARG A 6 13.29 6.13 9.18
C ARG A 6 14.21 6.93 8.27
N GLY A 7 14.21 8.25 8.47
CA GLY A 7 15.09 9.18 7.77
C GLY A 7 16.56 8.94 8.11
N ALA A 8 17.46 9.42 7.26
CA ALA A 8 18.91 9.38 7.51
C ALA A 8 19.33 10.19 8.75
N ASP A 9 18.51 11.15 9.16
CA ASP A 9 18.63 11.94 10.40
C ASP A 9 18.06 11.23 11.64
N GLY A 10 17.53 10.02 11.49
CA GLY A 10 16.93 9.23 12.57
C GLY A 10 15.46 9.56 12.86
N SER A 11 14.86 10.50 12.15
CA SER A 11 13.43 10.81 12.28
C SER A 11 12.56 9.63 11.82
N GLU A 12 11.41 9.42 12.48
CA GLU A 12 10.43 8.41 12.08
C GLU A 12 9.21 9.07 11.42
N CYS A 13 8.83 8.56 10.24
CA CYS A 13 7.61 8.94 9.54
C CYS A 13 6.63 7.77 9.56
N ARG A 14 5.65 7.81 10.47
CA ARG A 14 4.59 6.80 10.59
C ARG A 14 3.44 7.14 9.65
N TRP A 15 3.42 6.54 8.47
CA TRP A 15 2.50 6.90 7.39
C TRP A 15 1.34 5.91 7.16
N ALA A 16 1.30 4.81 7.92
CA ALA A 16 0.18 3.88 7.89
C ALA A 16 0.00 3.12 9.20
N ARG A 17 -1.21 2.59 9.38
CA ARG A 17 -1.62 1.70 10.46
C ARG A 17 -1.94 0.31 9.90
N VAL A 18 -1.61 -0.72 10.66
CA VAL A 18 -2.05 -2.10 10.38
C VAL A 18 -3.51 -2.24 10.82
N LEU A 19 -4.41 -2.47 9.86
CA LEU A 19 -5.84 -2.66 10.11
C LEU A 19 -6.23 -4.14 10.16
N ALA A 20 -5.58 -5.00 9.36
CA ALA A 20 -5.66 -6.45 9.47
C ALA A 20 -4.32 -7.11 9.08
N TYR A 21 -3.96 -8.17 9.79
CA TYR A 21 -2.79 -8.99 9.51
C TYR A 21 -3.16 -10.46 9.73
N GLU A 22 -3.39 -11.17 8.64
CA GLU A 22 -3.96 -12.52 8.62
C GLU A 22 -3.08 -13.42 7.74
N PRO A 23 -1.88 -13.81 8.20
CA PRO A 23 -0.96 -14.63 7.42
C PRO A 23 -1.52 -16.06 7.19
N PRO A 24 -1.27 -16.67 6.02
CA PRO A 24 -0.56 -16.13 4.85
C PRO A 24 -1.46 -15.34 3.88
N HIS A 25 -2.72 -15.08 4.22
CA HIS A 25 -3.77 -14.75 3.26
C HIS A 25 -3.96 -13.26 2.98
N ARG A 26 -3.77 -12.39 3.99
CA ARG A 26 -4.20 -11.00 3.87
C ARG A 26 -3.41 -10.03 4.73
N VAL A 27 -3.16 -8.86 4.16
CA VAL A 27 -2.68 -7.68 4.88
C VAL A 27 -3.55 -6.49 4.45
N LEU A 28 -4.12 -5.77 5.43
CA LEU A 28 -4.89 -4.54 5.21
C LEU A 28 -4.26 -3.40 6.01
N LEU A 29 -3.99 -2.31 5.32
CA LEU A 29 -3.27 -1.16 5.85
C LEU A 29 -4.02 0.12 5.52
N SER A 30 -3.92 1.11 6.40
CA SER A 30 -4.36 2.46 6.05
C SER A 30 -3.34 3.14 5.13
N TRP A 31 -3.78 4.21 4.50
CA TRP A 31 -2.94 5.16 3.79
C TRP A 31 -3.18 6.52 4.44
N ASP A 32 -2.32 6.86 5.41
CA ASP A 32 -2.43 8.08 6.22
C ASP A 32 -1.62 9.21 5.56
N ILE A 33 -1.71 9.33 4.22
CA ILE A 33 -1.03 10.36 3.41
C ILE A 33 -2.07 11.11 2.57
N SER A 34 -2.15 12.42 2.76
CA SER A 34 -3.10 13.30 2.08
C SER A 34 -2.73 13.53 0.60
N PRO A 35 -3.62 14.14 -0.22
CA PRO A 35 -3.32 14.52 -1.61
C PRO A 35 -2.13 15.48 -1.77
N GLN A 36 -1.77 16.18 -0.69
CA GLN A 36 -0.60 17.09 -0.66
C GLN A 36 0.68 16.36 -0.23
N TRP A 37 0.67 15.03 -0.16
CA TRP A 37 1.78 14.17 0.26
C TRP A 37 2.29 14.49 1.67
N ARG A 38 1.35 14.80 2.57
CA ARG A 38 1.61 15.03 4.00
C ARG A 38 0.91 13.97 4.82
N LEU A 39 1.42 13.73 6.02
CA LEU A 39 0.74 12.85 6.98
C LEU A 39 -0.66 13.39 7.29
N GLU A 40 -1.65 12.52 7.17
CA GLU A 40 -3.03 12.75 7.59
C GLU A 40 -3.23 12.08 8.96
N THR A 41 -3.72 12.86 9.93
CA THR A 41 -3.90 12.40 11.31
C THR A 41 -5.32 11.97 11.62
N ASP A 42 -6.32 12.40 10.84
CA ASP A 42 -7.71 11.99 10.97
C ASP A 42 -7.95 10.64 10.27
N PRO A 43 -8.22 9.56 11.03
CA PRO A 43 -8.47 8.24 10.45
C PRO A 43 -9.64 8.20 9.46
N ASN A 44 -10.60 9.11 9.58
CA ASN A 44 -11.76 9.15 8.68
C ASN A 44 -11.40 9.70 7.30
N LYS A 45 -10.24 10.34 7.17
CA LYS A 45 -9.71 10.85 5.90
C LYS A 45 -8.70 9.91 5.25
N ALA A 46 -8.33 8.82 5.93
CA ALA A 46 -7.41 7.83 5.38
C ALA A 46 -8.14 6.87 4.42
N SER A 47 -7.52 6.61 3.28
CA SER A 47 -7.87 5.48 2.41
C SER A 47 -7.21 4.19 2.93
N GLU A 48 -7.47 3.08 2.25
CA GLU A 48 -6.94 1.77 2.64
C GLU A 48 -6.41 1.05 1.42
N TRP A 49 -5.33 0.29 1.60
CA TRP A 49 -4.86 -0.64 0.60
C TRP A 49 -4.73 -2.04 1.19
N GLU A 50 -5.19 -3.00 0.40
CA GLU A 50 -5.30 -4.40 0.79
C GLU A 50 -4.53 -5.25 -0.20
N VAL A 51 -3.81 -6.23 0.35
CA VAL A 51 -3.18 -7.29 -0.42
C VAL A 51 -3.78 -8.62 0.01
N ARG A 52 -4.26 -9.39 -0.96
CA ARG A 52 -4.77 -10.74 -0.77
C ARG A 52 -3.90 -11.73 -1.54
N PHE A 53 -3.54 -12.83 -0.89
CA PHE A 53 -2.72 -13.89 -1.45
C PHE A 53 -3.57 -15.14 -1.66
N THR A 54 -3.65 -15.60 -2.91
CA THR A 54 -4.38 -16.82 -3.29
C THR A 54 -3.40 -17.83 -3.88
N ALA A 55 -3.29 -19.01 -3.27
CA ALA A 55 -2.52 -20.09 -3.87
C ALA A 55 -3.23 -20.59 -5.13
N GLU A 56 -2.58 -20.48 -6.29
CA GLU A 56 -3.10 -21.02 -7.56
C GLU A 56 -2.57 -22.44 -7.82
N THR A 57 -1.34 -22.72 -7.39
CA THR A 57 -0.71 -24.05 -7.39
C THR A 57 0.23 -24.17 -6.19
N ALA A 58 0.89 -25.33 -6.02
CA ALA A 58 1.89 -25.52 -4.96
C ALA A 58 3.06 -24.51 -5.02
N ASN A 59 3.40 -24.00 -6.21
CA ASN A 59 4.55 -23.12 -6.44
C ASN A 59 4.16 -21.76 -7.03
N ARG A 60 2.87 -21.39 -7.01
CA ARG A 60 2.38 -20.12 -7.58
C ARG A 60 1.31 -19.51 -6.70
N THR A 61 1.49 -18.24 -6.38
CA THR A 61 0.53 -17.42 -5.63
C THR A 61 0.12 -16.22 -6.47
N ARG A 62 -1.19 -16.00 -6.61
CA ARG A 62 -1.72 -14.74 -7.12
C ARG A 62 -1.80 -13.73 -5.99
N LEU A 63 -1.30 -12.53 -6.26
CA LEU A 63 -1.40 -11.37 -5.38
C LEU A 63 -2.39 -10.40 -6.00
N ASP A 64 -3.48 -10.13 -5.29
CA ASP A 64 -4.47 -9.12 -5.66
C ASP A 64 -4.26 -7.90 -4.76
N LEU A 65 -3.96 -6.73 -5.37
CA LEU A 65 -3.83 -5.46 -4.66
C LEU A 65 -5.02 -4.56 -4.99
N GLU A 66 -5.65 -4.01 -3.95
CA GLU A 66 -6.75 -3.07 -4.09
C GLU A 66 -6.48 -1.83 -3.21
N HIS A 67 -6.51 -0.64 -3.80
CA HIS A 67 -6.50 0.63 -3.07
C HIS A 67 -7.88 1.27 -3.18
N ARG A 68 -8.59 1.36 -2.06
CA ARG A 68 -10.00 1.78 -1.99
C ARG A 68 -10.20 2.91 -0.98
N LYS A 69 -11.41 3.48 -0.97
CA LYS A 69 -11.81 4.58 -0.08
C LYS A 69 -10.98 5.85 -0.30
N LEU A 70 -10.52 6.06 -1.53
CA LEU A 70 -9.67 7.20 -1.90
C LEU A 70 -10.42 8.52 -1.72
N GLU A 71 -11.73 8.54 -1.98
CA GLU A 71 -12.60 9.69 -1.81
C GLU A 71 -12.59 10.28 -0.38
N ARG A 72 -12.17 9.51 0.63
CA ARG A 72 -12.01 9.98 2.01
C ARG A 72 -10.96 11.08 2.17
N HIS A 73 -9.99 11.14 1.26
CA HIS A 73 -8.95 12.18 1.25
C HIS A 73 -9.50 13.60 1.00
N GLY A 74 -10.77 13.72 0.62
CA GLY A 74 -11.43 15.00 0.39
C GLY A 74 -11.01 15.63 -0.94
N ALA A 75 -10.98 16.97 -0.99
CA ALA A 75 -10.69 17.68 -2.23
C ALA A 75 -9.32 17.31 -2.82
N GLY A 76 -9.31 16.88 -4.08
CA GLY A 76 -8.09 16.47 -4.80
C GLY A 76 -7.68 15.02 -4.57
N TRP A 77 -8.53 14.18 -3.97
CA TRP A 77 -8.27 12.74 -3.79
C TRP A 77 -7.93 12.01 -5.10
N GLU A 78 -8.42 12.50 -6.24
CA GLU A 78 -8.15 11.95 -7.56
C GLU A 78 -6.64 11.96 -7.87
N SER A 79 -5.90 12.93 -7.34
CA SER A 79 -4.43 12.96 -7.49
C SER A 79 -3.75 11.78 -6.77
N VAL A 80 -4.31 11.29 -5.67
CA VAL A 80 -3.84 10.07 -5.00
C VAL A 80 -4.14 8.87 -5.89
N ARG A 81 -5.37 8.76 -6.41
CA ARG A 81 -5.76 7.70 -7.36
C ARG A 81 -4.81 7.64 -8.55
N ASP A 82 -4.61 8.78 -9.21
CA ASP A 82 -3.79 8.88 -10.41
C ASP A 82 -2.31 8.62 -10.10
N GLY A 83 -1.82 9.11 -8.96
CA GLY A 83 -0.45 8.87 -8.50
C GLY A 83 -0.16 7.40 -8.20
N VAL A 84 -1.07 6.71 -7.50
CA VAL A 84 -0.87 5.28 -7.19
C VAL A 84 -1.14 4.37 -8.39
N ALA A 85 -1.92 4.82 -9.39
CA ALA A 85 -2.19 4.07 -10.61
C ALA A 85 -1.13 4.29 -11.72
N ALA A 86 -0.37 5.38 -11.65
CA ALA A 86 0.67 5.71 -12.63
C ALA A 86 1.83 4.69 -12.63
N ASP A 87 2.68 4.75 -13.66
CA ASP A 87 3.83 3.86 -13.83
C ASP A 87 4.82 3.87 -12.66
N GLN A 88 4.85 4.93 -11.84
CA GLN A 88 5.71 5.01 -10.65
C GLN A 88 4.98 4.66 -9.33
N GLY A 89 3.69 4.28 -9.43
CA GLY A 89 2.85 3.85 -8.31
C GLY A 89 2.86 2.33 -8.11
N TRP A 90 1.70 1.74 -7.84
CA TRP A 90 1.54 0.30 -7.60
C TRP A 90 2.10 -0.60 -8.71
N PRO A 91 1.92 -0.30 -10.02
CA PRO A 91 2.46 -1.12 -11.09
C PRO A 91 3.97 -1.39 -10.97
N LEU A 92 4.77 -0.36 -10.68
CA LEU A 92 6.23 -0.49 -10.50
C LEU A 92 6.58 -1.39 -9.33
N TYR A 93 5.95 -1.20 -8.17
CA TYR A 93 6.29 -1.96 -6.97
C TYR A 93 5.83 -3.41 -7.05
N LEU A 94 4.68 -3.68 -7.68
CA LEU A 94 4.22 -5.04 -7.96
C LEU A 94 5.17 -5.77 -8.93
N GLN A 95 5.64 -5.09 -9.99
CA GLN A 95 6.64 -5.66 -10.89
C GLN A 95 7.96 -5.94 -10.16
N ARG A 96 8.47 -5.00 -9.37
CA ARG A 96 9.68 -5.19 -8.57
C ARG A 96 9.56 -6.36 -7.61
N TYR A 97 8.41 -6.53 -6.97
CA TYR A 97 8.15 -7.67 -6.11
C TYR A 97 8.15 -8.99 -6.90
N ALA A 98 7.47 -9.05 -8.04
CA ALA A 98 7.46 -10.23 -8.90
C ALA A 98 8.86 -10.62 -9.39
N ASP A 99 9.70 -9.64 -9.75
CA ASP A 99 11.08 -9.85 -10.21
C ASP A 99 11.98 -10.50 -9.16
N LEU A 100 11.69 -10.34 -7.86
CA LEU A 100 12.43 -11.02 -6.78
C LEU A 100 12.26 -12.55 -6.84
N PHE A 101 11.13 -13.02 -7.39
CA PHE A 101 10.81 -14.45 -7.50
C PHE A 101 11.03 -14.98 -8.92
N GLY A 102 10.95 -14.11 -9.95
CA GLY A 102 11.22 -14.48 -11.34
C GLY A 102 12.68 -14.83 -11.66
N ARG A 103 13.63 -14.47 -10.79
CA ARG A 103 15.07 -14.77 -10.96
C ARG A 103 15.49 -16.17 -10.49
N ARG A 104 14.57 -17.02 -10.06
CA ARG A 104 14.82 -18.46 -9.84
C ARG A 104 14.23 -19.25 -11.02
N ALA A 105 15.00 -19.36 -12.08
CA ALA A 105 14.89 -20.40 -13.10
C ALA A 105 16.28 -20.98 -13.34
#